data_AF-A0A179IEN4-F1
#
_entry.id   AF-A0A179IEN4-F1
#
_cell.length_a   1.000
_cell.length_b   1.000
_cell.length_c   1.000
_cell.angle_alpha   90.00
_cell.angle_beta   90.00
_cell.angle_gamma   90.00
#
_symmetry.space_group_name_H-M   'P 1'
#
loop_
_entity.id
_entity.type
_entity.pdbx_description
1 polymer ?
#
loop_
_entity_poly.entity_id
_entity_poly.type
_entity_poly.pdbx_seq_one_letter_code
_entity_poly.pdbx_strand_id
1 'polypeptide(L)'
;MLPIIVGAIVGSLIHGAGTSAFGYYAPFMLFASILGPVALGLTTTLSSSTKFVQLIAYSFMFGLAYGVGFLGPQNAVQTCLAAEDIPLGLSVILFAQSFGPAVAVTVAQVLFSTKLSASLTHLNVGFNQTEMAEKGLLEIFQGIPSASIGQALDGFEESLARAWYLAVAFACMTLVGTLLVEWKSVKAKKE
;
A
#
# COMPACT_ATOMS: atom_id res chain seq x y z
N MET A 1 11.48 -1.99 -5.61
CA MET A 1 10.48 -1.44 -6.54
C MET A 1 10.26 -2.33 -7.77
N LEU A 2 11.32 -2.77 -8.45
CA LEU A 2 11.19 -3.66 -9.62
C LEU A 2 10.22 -4.85 -9.42
N PRO A 3 10.27 -5.63 -8.31
CA PRO A 3 9.36 -6.77 -8.14
C PRO A 3 7.90 -6.36 -8.03
N ILE A 4 7.61 -5.18 -7.43
CA ILE A 4 6.25 -4.65 -7.30
C ILE A 4 5.70 -4.31 -8.68
N ILE A 5 6.48 -3.64 -9.52
CA ILE A 5 6.06 -3.24 -10.87
C ILE A 5 5.78 -4.47 -11.72
N VAL A 6 6.68 -5.46 -11.70
CA VAL A 6 6.48 -6.72 -12.44
C VAL A 6 5.24 -7.44 -11.93
N GLY A 7 5.06 -7.54 -10.61
CA GLY A 7 3.84 -8.11 -10.02
C GLY A 7 2.58 -7.39 -10.46
N ALA A 8 2.59 -6.06 -10.48
CA ALA A 8 1.45 -5.24 -10.87
C ALA A 8 1.08 -5.41 -12.35
N ILE A 9 2.07 -5.51 -13.24
CA ILE A 9 1.85 -5.79 -14.66
C ILE A 9 1.23 -7.18 -14.83
N VAL A 10 1.77 -8.20 -14.16
CA VAL A 10 1.21 -9.56 -14.22
C VAL A 10 -0.21 -9.58 -13.67
N GLY A 11 -0.46 -8.91 -12.54
CA GLY A 11 -1.76 -8.82 -11.91
C GLY A 11 -2.81 -8.12 -12.78
N SER A 12 -2.45 -7.04 -13.45
CA SER A 12 -3.38 -6.31 -14.33
C SER A 12 -3.74 -7.11 -15.58
N LEU A 13 -2.78 -7.89 -16.12
CA LEU A 13 -3.05 -8.83 -17.20
C LEU A 13 -4.02 -9.93 -16.75
N ILE A 14 -3.84 -10.49 -15.55
CA ILE A 14 -4.75 -11.48 -14.96
C ILE A 14 -6.15 -10.89 -14.80
N HIS A 15 -6.27 -9.67 -14.27
CA HIS A 15 -7.56 -9.00 -14.14
C HIS A 15 -8.20 -8.75 -15.50
N GLY A 16 -7.47 -8.21 -16.48
CA GLY A 16 -8.01 -7.91 -17.81
C GLY A 16 -8.47 -9.16 -18.56
N ALA A 17 -7.63 -10.18 -18.63
CA ALA A 17 -7.96 -11.46 -19.28
C ALA A 17 -9.09 -12.19 -18.52
N GLY A 18 -9.00 -12.21 -17.19
CA GLY A 18 -9.98 -12.85 -16.32
C GLY A 18 -11.35 -12.18 -16.39
N THR A 19 -11.43 -10.86 -16.29
CA THR A 19 -12.70 -10.12 -16.42
C THR A 19 -13.30 -10.26 -17.82
N SER A 20 -12.47 -10.31 -18.87
CA SER A 20 -12.92 -10.57 -20.23
C SER A 20 -13.44 -12.01 -20.43
N ALA A 21 -12.82 -13.00 -19.78
CA ALA A 21 -13.23 -14.40 -19.84
C ALA A 21 -14.49 -14.68 -18.99
N PHE A 22 -14.48 -14.31 -17.71
CA PHE A 22 -15.55 -14.60 -16.75
C PHE A 22 -16.68 -13.57 -16.75
N GLY A 23 -16.43 -12.35 -17.24
CA GLY A 23 -17.42 -11.28 -17.26
C GLY A 23 -17.70 -10.62 -15.92
N TYR A 24 -17.00 -10.96 -14.84
CA TYR A 24 -17.19 -10.34 -13.52
C TYR A 24 -15.87 -9.81 -12.97
N TYR A 25 -15.89 -8.61 -12.41
CA TYR A 25 -14.73 -7.94 -11.81
C TYR A 25 -14.66 -8.10 -10.28
N ALA A 26 -15.80 -8.34 -9.62
CA ALA A 26 -15.87 -8.51 -8.16
C ALA A 26 -15.00 -9.65 -7.58
N PRO A 27 -14.89 -10.84 -8.21
CA PRO A 27 -14.01 -11.91 -7.70
C PRO A 27 -12.52 -11.52 -7.68
N PHE A 28 -12.06 -10.75 -8.68
CA PHE A 28 -10.69 -10.27 -8.75
C PHE A 28 -10.41 -9.19 -7.70
N MET A 29 -11.37 -8.29 -7.48
CA MET A 29 -11.30 -7.32 -6.38
C MET A 29 -11.24 -8.01 -5.01
N LEU A 30 -12.04 -9.06 -4.79
CA LEU A 30 -11.99 -9.83 -3.54
C LEU A 30 -10.64 -10.50 -3.33
N PHE A 31 -10.12 -11.14 -4.38
CA PHE A 31 -8.79 -11.73 -4.33
C PHE A 31 -7.72 -10.71 -3.96
N ALA A 32 -7.74 -9.53 -4.58
CA ALA A 32 -6.82 -8.44 -4.28
C ALA A 32 -6.97 -7.93 -2.84
N SER A 33 -8.20 -7.76 -2.36
CA SER A 33 -8.50 -7.30 -0.99
C SER A 33 -8.11 -8.32 0.09
N ILE A 34 -7.96 -9.61 -0.25
CA ILE A 34 -7.43 -10.64 0.67
C ILE A 34 -5.91 -10.71 0.57
N LEU A 35 -5.37 -10.75 -0.65
CA LEU A 35 -3.93 -10.91 -0.89
C LEU A 35 -3.13 -9.68 -0.44
N GLY A 36 -3.68 -8.47 -0.60
CA GLY A 36 -3.03 -7.21 -0.25
C GLY A 36 -2.65 -7.11 1.23
N PRO A 37 -3.59 -7.28 2.18
CA PRO A 37 -3.30 -7.32 3.60
C PRO A 37 -2.30 -8.41 4.00
N VAL A 38 -2.40 -9.60 3.38
CA VAL A 38 -1.46 -10.70 3.62
C VAL A 38 -0.05 -10.33 3.18
N ALA A 39 0.10 -9.76 1.98
CA ALA A 39 1.39 -9.34 1.45
C ALA A 39 2.01 -8.21 2.31
N LEU A 40 1.22 -7.22 2.71
CA LEU A 40 1.68 -6.14 3.59
C LEU A 40 1.99 -6.65 5.01
N GLY A 41 1.19 -7.56 5.54
CA GLY A 41 1.45 -8.22 6.83
C GLY A 41 2.79 -8.98 6.80
N LEU A 42 3.07 -9.72 5.74
CA LEU A 42 4.36 -10.39 5.57
C LEU A 42 5.53 -9.39 5.51
N THR A 43 5.34 -8.21 4.90
CA THR A 43 6.39 -7.18 4.93
C THR A 43 6.69 -6.63 6.32
N THR A 44 5.75 -6.69 7.27
CA THR A 44 6.03 -6.32 8.68
C THR A 44 6.95 -7.31 9.40
N THR A 45 7.08 -8.53 8.88
CA THR A 45 7.96 -9.58 9.47
C THR A 45 9.40 -9.50 8.99
N LEU A 46 9.73 -8.52 8.14
CA LEU A 46 11.08 -8.30 7.65
C LEU A 46 11.99 -7.85 8.79
N SER A 47 12.96 -8.69 9.13
CA SER A 47 14.04 -8.40 10.08
C SER A 47 15.39 -8.34 9.37
N SER A 48 16.44 -7.87 10.03
CA SER A 48 17.80 -7.77 9.49
C SER A 48 18.41 -9.12 9.04
N SER A 49 17.80 -10.25 9.43
CA SER A 49 18.16 -11.62 8.99
C SER A 49 17.41 -12.11 7.74
N THR A 50 16.51 -11.29 7.17
CA THR A 50 15.65 -11.70 6.05
C THR A 50 16.48 -11.94 4.78
N LYS A 51 16.24 -13.08 4.12
CA LYS A 51 16.85 -13.38 2.82
C LYS A 51 16.33 -12.42 1.75
N PHE A 52 17.22 -11.97 0.88
CA PHE A 52 16.88 -11.11 -0.27
C PHE A 52 15.74 -11.68 -1.13
N VAL A 53 15.67 -13.01 -1.26
CA VAL A 53 14.60 -13.71 -1.99
C VAL A 53 13.22 -13.47 -1.37
N GLN A 54 13.11 -13.42 -0.04
CA GLN A 54 11.83 -13.15 0.63
C GLN A 54 11.36 -11.71 0.36
N LEU A 55 12.29 -10.75 0.36
CA LEU A 55 11.96 -9.36 0.01
C LEU A 55 11.41 -9.25 -1.41
N ILE A 56 12.01 -9.96 -2.38
CA ILE A 56 11.52 -10.02 -3.75
C ILE A 56 10.13 -10.65 -3.80
N ALA A 57 9.94 -11.79 -3.12
CA ALA A 57 8.67 -12.52 -3.13
C ALA A 57 7.53 -11.69 -2.52
N TYR A 58 7.75 -11.05 -1.36
CA TYR A 58 6.73 -10.22 -0.71
C TYR A 58 6.40 -8.98 -1.53
N SER A 59 7.42 -8.32 -2.09
CA SER A 59 7.24 -7.18 -2.99
C SER A 59 6.45 -7.56 -4.24
N PHE A 60 6.76 -8.72 -4.83
CA PHE A 60 6.04 -9.25 -5.99
C PHE A 60 4.59 -9.59 -5.65
N MET A 61 4.34 -10.26 -4.53
CA MET A 61 2.99 -10.56 -4.04
C MET A 61 2.16 -9.29 -3.84
N PHE A 62 2.73 -8.25 -3.24
CA PHE A 62 2.05 -6.97 -3.08
C PHE A 62 1.74 -6.32 -4.44
N GLY A 63 2.72 -6.32 -5.35
CA GLY A 63 2.51 -5.87 -6.73
C GLY A 63 1.38 -6.61 -7.43
N LEU A 64 1.36 -7.95 -7.31
CA LEU A 64 0.31 -8.79 -7.88
C LEU A 64 -1.07 -8.42 -7.33
N ALA A 65 -1.21 -8.31 -6.01
CA ALA A 65 -2.46 -7.91 -5.37
C ALA A 65 -2.93 -6.54 -5.87
N TYR A 66 -2.02 -5.57 -5.92
CA TYR A 66 -2.30 -4.24 -6.44
C TYR A 66 -2.78 -4.30 -7.89
N GLY A 67 -2.03 -4.97 -8.78
CA GLY A 67 -2.37 -5.07 -10.20
C GLY A 67 -3.71 -5.73 -10.47
N VAL A 68 -4.04 -6.79 -9.73
CA VAL A 68 -5.34 -7.48 -9.86
C VAL A 68 -6.48 -6.57 -9.38
N GLY A 69 -6.32 -5.85 -8.28
CA GLY A 69 -7.40 -5.03 -7.73
C GLY A 69 -7.58 -3.67 -8.42
N PHE A 70 -6.53 -3.15 -9.05
CA PHE A 70 -6.44 -1.75 -9.47
C PHE A 70 -7.50 -1.34 -10.51
N LEU A 71 -7.83 -2.24 -11.44
CA LEU A 71 -8.79 -1.99 -12.52
C LEU A 71 -10.24 -2.31 -12.14
N GLY A 72 -10.46 -2.89 -10.95
CA GLY A 72 -11.79 -3.28 -10.49
C GLY A 72 -12.78 -2.13 -10.39
N PRO A 73 -12.46 -1.04 -9.68
CA PRO A 73 -13.37 0.10 -9.52
C PRO A 73 -13.73 0.80 -10.84
N GLN A 74 -12.79 0.93 -11.78
CA GLN A 74 -13.08 1.53 -13.10
C GLN A 74 -14.00 0.61 -13.92
N ASN A 75 -13.82 -0.71 -13.84
CA ASN A 75 -14.74 -1.66 -14.46
C ASN A 75 -16.13 -1.58 -13.83
N ALA A 76 -16.22 -1.40 -12.51
CA ALA A 76 -17.48 -1.21 -11.79
C ALA A 76 -18.24 0.00 -12.30
N VAL A 77 -17.59 1.17 -12.34
CA VAL A 77 -18.17 2.41 -12.86
C VAL A 77 -18.66 2.24 -14.28
N GLN A 78 -17.83 1.67 -15.17
CA GLN A 78 -18.20 1.49 -16.57
C GLN A 78 -19.38 0.52 -16.77
N THR A 79 -19.51 -0.46 -15.87
CA THR A 79 -20.56 -1.49 -15.96
C THR A 79 -21.87 -1.05 -15.31
N CYS A 80 -21.81 -0.37 -14.16
CA CYS A 80 -22.98 -0.07 -13.34
C CYS A 80 -23.68 1.25 -13.71
N LEU A 81 -22.94 2.24 -14.23
CA LEU A 81 -23.47 3.57 -14.54
C LEU A 81 -23.99 3.69 -15.97
N ALA A 82 -24.94 4.62 -16.16
CA ALA A 82 -25.38 5.09 -17.47
C ALA A 82 -24.21 5.77 -18.22
N ALA A 83 -24.23 5.72 -19.55
CA ALA A 83 -23.11 6.21 -20.38
C ALA A 83 -22.76 7.69 -20.12
N GLU A 84 -23.78 8.50 -19.80
CA GLU A 84 -23.64 9.92 -19.46
C GLU A 84 -22.91 10.16 -18.12
N ASP A 85 -23.04 9.24 -17.16
CA ASP A 85 -22.45 9.37 -15.83
C ASP A 85 -21.07 8.71 -15.70
N ILE A 86 -20.64 7.90 -16.67
CA ILE A 86 -19.33 7.22 -16.64
C ILE A 86 -18.17 8.21 -16.46
N PRO A 87 -18.08 9.33 -17.21
CA PRO A 87 -16.97 10.27 -17.04
C PRO A 87 -16.91 10.86 -15.63
N LEU A 88 -18.07 11.16 -15.03
CA LEU A 88 -18.17 11.65 -13.66
C LEU A 88 -17.71 10.59 -12.67
N GLY A 89 -18.22 9.36 -12.79
CA GLY A 89 -17.85 8.25 -11.91
C GLY A 89 -16.35 7.94 -11.98
N LEU A 90 -15.75 7.93 -13.17
CA LEU A 90 -14.31 7.72 -13.34
C LEU A 90 -13.50 8.85 -12.72
N SER A 91 -13.96 10.10 -12.84
CA SER A 91 -13.31 11.25 -12.22
C SER A 91 -13.26 11.13 -10.70
N VAL A 92 -14.35 10.66 -10.07
CA VAL A 92 -14.40 10.39 -8.63
C VAL A 92 -13.42 9.29 -8.22
N ILE A 93 -13.33 8.20 -9.00
CA ILE A 93 -12.38 7.12 -8.75
C ILE A 93 -10.93 7.61 -8.87
N LEU A 94 -10.59 8.37 -9.93
CA LEU A 94 -9.25 8.91 -10.13
C LEU A 94 -8.87 9.92 -9.05
N PHE A 95 -9.83 10.73 -8.61
CA PHE A 95 -9.66 11.63 -7.47
C PHE A 95 -9.32 10.82 -6.21
N ALA A 96 -10.11 9.81 -5.87
CA ALA A 96 -9.87 8.96 -4.69
C ALA A 96 -8.51 8.23 -4.78
N GLN A 97 -8.12 7.76 -5.96
CA GLN A 97 -6.83 7.11 -6.22
C GLN A 97 -5.63 8.05 -6.04
N SER A 98 -5.81 9.35 -6.24
CA SER A 98 -4.75 10.33 -6.05
C SER A 98 -4.73 10.88 -4.62
N PHE A 99 -5.92 11.16 -4.07
CA PHE A 99 -6.10 11.75 -2.74
C PHE A 99 -5.80 10.76 -1.61
N GLY A 100 -6.27 9.52 -1.72
CA GLY A 100 -6.11 8.49 -0.69
C GLY A 100 -4.64 8.26 -0.30
N PRO A 101 -3.76 7.94 -1.27
CA PRO A 101 -2.34 7.77 -1.00
C PRO A 101 -1.67 9.05 -0.49
N ALA A 102 -2.05 10.23 -0.99
CA ALA A 102 -1.48 11.49 -0.53
C ALA A 102 -1.70 11.71 0.97
N VAL A 103 -2.94 11.53 1.45
CA VAL A 103 -3.26 11.65 2.87
C VAL A 103 -2.59 10.55 3.69
N ALA A 104 -2.66 9.31 3.22
CA ALA A 104 -2.10 8.16 3.95
C ALA A 104 -0.58 8.28 4.14
N VAL A 105 0.15 8.71 3.11
CA VAL A 105 1.61 8.93 3.17
C VAL A 105 1.95 10.06 4.13
N THR A 106 1.21 11.17 4.12
CA THR A 106 1.43 12.26 5.08
C THR A 106 1.23 11.79 6.53
N VAL A 107 0.17 11.03 6.82
CA VAL A 107 -0.07 10.49 8.16
C VAL A 107 1.02 9.50 8.57
N ALA A 108 1.41 8.59 7.67
CA ALA A 108 2.50 7.65 7.91
C ALA A 108 3.82 8.36 8.22
N GLN A 109 4.15 9.40 7.47
CA GLN A 109 5.35 10.22 7.67
C GLN A 109 5.34 10.93 9.03
N VAL A 110 4.21 11.52 9.41
CA VAL A 110 4.07 12.20 10.71
C VAL A 110 4.20 11.19 11.87
N LEU A 111 3.57 10.02 11.76
CA LEU A 111 3.69 8.96 12.77
C LEU A 111 5.13 8.47 12.91
N PHE A 112 5.78 8.19 11.78
CA PHE A 112 7.17 7.73 11.74
C PHE A 112 8.11 8.78 12.36
N SER A 113 8.04 10.03 11.89
CA SER A 113 8.91 11.11 12.37
C SER A 113 8.68 11.41 13.86
N THR A 114 7.42 11.49 14.32
CA THR A 114 7.12 11.74 15.73
C THR A 114 7.66 10.63 16.63
N LYS A 115 7.53 9.36 16.21
CA LYS A 115 8.00 8.23 17.00
C LYS A 115 9.51 8.10 16.99
N LEU A 116 10.15 8.30 15.84
CA LEU A 116 11.60 8.27 15.74
C LEU A 116 12.23 9.38 16.59
N SER A 117 11.68 10.59 16.56
CA SER A 117 12.14 11.71 17.40
C SER A 117 12.06 11.37 18.88
N ALA A 118 10.95 10.78 19.32
CA ALA A 118 10.75 10.36 20.71
C ALA A 118 11.78 9.28 21.11
N SER A 119 11.98 8.26 20.28
CA SER A 119 12.94 7.18 20.55
C SER A 119 14.39 7.69 20.61
N LEU A 120 14.79 8.63 19.74
CA LEU A 120 16.13 9.21 19.75
C LEU A 120 16.36 10.16 20.94
N THR A 121 15.33 10.92 21.34
CA THR A 121 15.40 11.79 22.53
C THR A 121 15.67 10.98 23.80
N HIS A 122 15.10 9.78 23.93
CA HIS A 122 15.39 8.87 25.05
C HIS A 122 16.85 8.40 25.11
N LEU A 123 17.60 8.49 24.02
CA LEU A 123 19.01 8.09 23.92
C LEU A 123 19.97 9.26 24.16
N ASN A 124 19.48 10.42 24.63
CA ASN A 124 20.21 11.70 24.68
C ASN A 124 20.74 12.18 23.32
N VAL A 125 20.19 11.66 22.23
CA VAL A 125 20.47 12.11 20.87
C VAL A 125 19.29 13.01 20.45
N GLY A 126 19.35 14.27 20.88
CA GLY A 126 18.29 15.25 20.61
C GLY A 126 18.30 15.68 19.15
N PHE A 127 17.42 15.10 18.32
CA PHE A 127 17.09 15.62 17.00
C PHE A 127 15.67 16.18 17.02
N ASN A 128 15.51 17.42 16.56
CA ASN A 128 14.20 18.04 16.43
C ASN A 128 13.46 17.48 15.19
N GLN A 129 12.13 17.39 15.20
CA GLN A 129 11.34 16.86 14.06
C GLN A 129 11.67 17.56 12.73
N THR A 130 11.98 18.85 12.79
CA THR A 130 12.39 19.68 11.66
C THR A 130 13.75 19.26 11.09
N GLU A 131 14.72 18.96 11.96
CA GLU A 131 16.05 18.51 11.54
C GLU A 131 16.02 17.12 10.92
N MET A 132 15.11 16.25 11.35
CA MET A 132 14.94 14.92 10.73
C MET A 132 14.26 14.97 9.37
N ALA A 133 13.45 16.01 9.11
CA ALA A 133 12.86 16.23 7.80
C ALA A 133 13.88 16.81 6.81
N GLU A 134 14.86 17.57 7.30
CA GLU A 134 15.92 18.19 6.49
C GLU A 134 17.15 17.27 6.30
N LYS A 135 17.50 16.46 7.29
CA LYS A 135 18.64 15.53 7.24
C LYS A 135 18.23 14.16 6.73
N GLY A 136 19.08 13.56 5.90
CA GLY A 136 18.88 12.18 5.46
C GLY A 136 19.00 11.20 6.62
N LEU A 137 18.27 10.08 6.57
CA LEU A 137 18.32 9.04 7.60
C LEU A 137 19.76 8.60 7.90
N LEU A 138 20.58 8.47 6.86
CA LEU A 138 21.98 8.09 6.97
C LEU A 138 22.81 9.11 7.78
N GLU A 139 22.55 10.41 7.62
CA GLU A 139 23.24 11.50 8.31
C GLU A 139 22.85 11.53 9.80
N ILE A 140 21.60 11.21 10.11
CA ILE A 140 21.11 11.04 11.48
C ILE A 140 21.87 9.90 12.16
N PHE A 141 21.98 8.74 11.50
CA PHE A 141 22.68 7.57 12.06
C PHE A 141 24.20 7.78 12.18
N GLN A 142 24.83 8.58 11.30
CA GLN A 142 26.24 8.93 11.40
C GLN A 142 26.57 9.82 12.61
N GLY A 143 25.59 10.59 13.11
CA GLY A 143 25.73 11.42 14.31
C GLY A 143 25.60 10.67 15.63
N ILE A 144 25.26 9.38 15.61
CA ILE A 144 24.98 8.58 16.82
C ILE A 144 26.25 7.85 17.29
N PRO A 145 26.62 7.93 18.59
CA PRO A 145 27.73 7.16 19.14
C PRO A 145 27.54 5.67 18.91
N SER A 146 28.62 4.95 18.56
CA SER A 146 28.59 3.53 18.20
C SER A 146 27.94 2.62 19.26
N ALA A 147 28.02 3.02 20.54
CA ALA A 147 27.40 2.32 21.66
C ALA A 147 25.86 2.39 21.68
N SER A 148 25.27 3.42 21.07
CA SER A 148 23.81 3.68 21.05
C SER A 148 23.16 3.38 19.69
N ILE A 149 23.95 3.03 18.66
CA ILE A 149 23.45 2.71 17.30
C ILE A 149 22.44 1.55 17.33
N GLY A 150 22.67 0.52 18.14
CA GLY A 150 21.73 -0.60 18.28
C GLY A 150 20.36 -0.16 18.77
N GLN A 151 20.31 0.66 19.83
CA GLN A 151 19.04 1.16 20.38
C GLN A 151 18.36 2.15 19.43
N ALA A 152 19.12 2.92 18.65
CA ALA A 152 18.58 3.79 17.60
C ALA A 152 17.98 2.99 16.44
N LEU A 153 18.60 1.87 16.06
CA LEU A 153 18.05 0.92 15.08
C LEU A 153 16.75 0.31 15.59
N ASP A 154 16.70 -0.14 16.84
CA ASP A 154 15.47 -0.68 17.45
C ASP A 154 14.33 0.35 17.42
N GLY A 155 14.61 1.60 17.79
CA GLY A 155 13.64 2.70 17.76
C GLY A 155 13.17 3.05 16.34
N PHE A 156 14.06 2.92 15.35
CA PHE A 156 13.72 3.08 13.93
C PHE A 156 12.84 1.93 13.42
N GLU A 157 13.19 0.68 13.74
CA GLU A 157 12.42 -0.50 13.38
C GLU A 157 11.00 -0.43 13.97
N GLU A 158 10.85 -0.04 15.24
CA GLU A 158 9.53 0.13 15.87
C GLU A 158 8.71 1.24 15.18
N SER A 159 9.36 2.38 14.87
CA SER A 159 8.71 3.50 14.20
C SER A 159 8.23 3.13 12.80
N LEU A 160 9.04 2.36 12.06
CA LEU A 160 8.71 1.87 10.73
C LEU A 160 7.59 0.82 10.77
N ALA A 161 7.63 -0.10 11.75
CA ALA A 161 6.59 -1.10 11.94
C ALA A 161 5.21 -0.44 12.17
N ARG A 162 5.14 0.63 12.97
CA ARG A 162 3.89 1.40 13.19
C ARG A 162 3.35 2.02 11.90
N ALA A 163 4.22 2.55 11.04
CA ALA A 163 3.80 3.08 9.75
C ALA A 163 3.27 1.96 8.82
N TRP A 164 3.87 0.77 8.84
CA TRP A 164 3.35 -0.36 8.08
C TRP A 164 2.03 -0.91 8.61
N TYR A 165 1.80 -0.91 9.93
CA TYR A 165 0.49 -1.30 10.48
C TYR A 165 -0.65 -0.42 9.96
N LEU A 166 -0.39 0.89 9.75
CA LEU A 166 -1.36 1.79 9.13
C LEU A 166 -1.69 1.35 7.69
N ALA A 167 -0.68 0.97 6.90
CA ALA A 167 -0.88 0.46 5.55
C ALA A 167 -1.67 -0.85 5.53
N VAL A 168 -1.42 -1.77 6.48
CA VAL A 168 -2.19 -3.02 6.64
C VAL A 168 -3.65 -2.69 6.98
N ALA A 169 -3.90 -1.74 7.88
CA ALA A 169 -5.26 -1.32 8.23
C ALA A 169 -6.03 -0.77 7.02
N PHE A 170 -5.39 0.08 6.20
CA PHE A 170 -5.99 0.56 4.95
C PHE A 170 -6.26 -0.58 3.97
N ALA A 171 -5.34 -1.54 3.84
CA ALA A 171 -5.54 -2.69 2.98
C ALA A 171 -6.73 -3.55 3.44
N CYS A 172 -6.89 -3.77 4.74
CA CYS A 172 -8.05 -4.49 5.30
C CYS A 172 -9.37 -3.76 5.02
N MET A 173 -9.39 -2.43 5.09
CA MET A 173 -10.60 -1.66 4.77
C MET A 173 -11.05 -1.81 3.32
N THR A 174 -10.16 -2.18 2.40
CA THR A 174 -10.56 -2.46 1.00
C THR A 174 -11.54 -3.63 0.90
N LEU A 175 -11.52 -4.59 1.84
CA LEU A 175 -12.50 -5.69 1.88
C LEU A 175 -13.93 -5.16 2.02
N VAL A 176 -14.12 -4.14 2.87
CA VAL A 176 -15.44 -3.51 3.07
C VAL A 176 -15.91 -2.86 1.76
N GLY A 177 -15.02 -2.12 1.09
CA GLY A 177 -15.33 -1.52 -0.21
C GLY A 177 -15.71 -2.56 -1.26
N THR A 178 -14.95 -3.65 -1.36
CA THR A 178 -15.21 -4.73 -2.32
C THR A 178 -16.52 -5.48 -2.04
N LEU A 179 -16.91 -5.65 -0.77
CA LEU A 179 -18.17 -6.30 -0.43
C LEU A 179 -19.40 -5.45 -0.78
N LEU A 180 -19.26 -4.12 -0.79
CA LEU A 180 -20.34 -3.18 -1.10
C LEU A 180 -20.51 -2.92 -2.61
N VAL A 181 -19.54 -3.35 -3.43
CA VAL A 181 -19.57 -3.18 -4.88
C VAL A 181 -20.64 -4.08 -5.50
N GLU A 182 -21.36 -3.56 -6.49
CA GLU A 182 -22.38 -4.33 -7.21
C GLU A 182 -21.76 -5.41 -8.10
N TRP A 183 -22.27 -6.63 -8.01
CA TRP A 183 -21.78 -7.75 -8.81
C TRP A 183 -22.47 -7.77 -10.17
N LYS A 184 -22.11 -6.84 -11.05
CA LYS A 184 -22.64 -6.78 -12.42
C LYS A 184 -21.66 -7.38 -13.43
N SER A 185 -22.25 -8.00 -14.47
CA SER A 185 -21.47 -8.59 -15.56
C SER A 185 -21.04 -7.50 -16.55
N VAL A 186 -19.75 -7.43 -16.86
CA VAL A 186 -19.20 -6.56 -17.91
C VAL A 186 -19.69 -6.96 -19.31
N LYS A 187 -20.28 -8.16 -19.45
CA LYS A 187 -20.82 -8.71 -20.70
C LYS A 187 -22.30 -8.45 -20.89
N ALA A 188 -23.00 -7.93 -19.90
CA ALA A 188 -24.41 -7.61 -20.03
C ALA A 188 -24.57 -6.50 -21.08
N LYS A 189 -25.45 -6.72 -22.08
CA LYS A 189 -25.82 -5.68 -23.04
C LYS A 189 -26.47 -4.53 -22.27
N LYS A 190 -25.95 -3.31 -22.43
CA LYS A 190 -26.70 -2.10 -22.07
C LYS A 190 -27.85 -1.99 -23.07
N GLU A 191 -29.07 -2.24 -22.61
CA GLU A 191 -30.30 -1.84 -23.31
C GLU A 191 -30.50 -0.33 -23.20
#